data_AF-A0A358Y338-F1
#
_entry.id   AF-A0A358Y338-F1
#
_cell.length_a   1.000
_cell.length_b   1.000
_cell.length_c   1.000
_cell.angle_alpha   90.00
_cell.angle_beta   90.00
_cell.angle_gamma   90.00
#
_symmetry.space_group_name_H-M   'P 1'
#
loop_
_entity.id
_entity.type
_entity.pdbx_description
1 polymer ?
#
loop_
_entity_poly.entity_id
_entity_poly.type
_entity_poly.pdbx_seq_one_letter_code
_entity_poly.pdbx_strand_id
1 'polypeptide(L)'
;MIRSLFVIFFVLIAFCSFQQTSFYSQQLRFSRFQSVHNEVSSLLNTSLKEFGIESTEVHILLAAFKEEGKIECYVKNRTDKSYKLFRTYEICSKSGTQGPKNKQGDKQVPEGFY
;
A
#
# COMPACT_ATOMS: atom_id res chain seq x y z
N MET A 1 7.47 25.15 41.36
CA MET A 1 8.30 24.97 40.14
C MET A 1 8.18 23.56 39.55
N ILE A 2 8.48 22.49 40.29
CA ILE A 2 8.50 21.10 39.76
C ILE A 2 7.15 20.66 39.13
N ARG A 3 6.01 21.00 39.76
CA ARG A 3 4.68 20.63 39.25
C ARG A 3 4.33 21.30 37.91
N SER A 4 4.71 22.55 37.72
CA SER A 4 4.55 23.27 36.44
C SER A 4 5.46 22.71 35.35
N LEU A 5 6.67 22.25 35.72
CA LEU A 5 7.61 21.62 34.79
C LEU A 5 7.08 20.29 34.25
N PHE A 6 6.45 19.48 35.12
CA PHE A 6 5.80 18.22 34.70
C PHE A 6 4.63 18.44 33.75
N VAL A 7 3.83 19.48 33.97
CA VAL A 7 2.70 19.82 33.08
C VAL A 7 3.22 20.26 31.71
N ILE A 8 4.24 21.12 31.67
CA ILE A 8 4.87 21.55 30.40
C ILE A 8 5.45 20.35 29.65
N PHE A 9 6.12 19.43 30.35
CA PHE A 9 6.67 18.21 29.76
C PHE A 9 5.58 17.30 29.17
N PHE A 10 4.46 17.09 29.88
CA PHE A 10 3.32 16.32 29.36
C PHE A 10 2.63 16.98 28.15
N VAL A 11 2.51 18.32 28.15
CA VAL A 11 1.96 19.08 27.01
C VAL A 11 2.88 18.98 25.80
N LEU A 12 4.20 19.04 26.00
CA LEU A 12 5.18 18.88 24.92
C LEU A 12 5.16 17.47 24.32
N ILE A 13 5.02 16.42 25.15
CA ILE A 13 4.88 15.03 24.66
C ILE A 13 3.60 14.86 23.85
N ALA A 14 2.47 15.41 24.33
CA ALA A 14 1.20 15.34 23.60
C ALA A 14 1.28 16.04 22.23
N PHE A 15 2.01 17.16 22.12
CA PHE A 15 2.22 17.86 20.85
C PHE A 15 3.06 17.05 19.84
N CYS A 16 4.06 16.27 20.28
CA CYS A 16 4.87 15.44 19.40
C CYS A 16 4.10 14.28 18.76
N SER A 17 3.07 13.74 19.43
CA SER A 17 2.29 12.61 18.91
C SER A 17 1.40 12.96 17.71
N PHE A 18 1.11 14.24 17.46
CA PHE A 18 0.27 14.70 16.34
C PHE A 18 1.01 14.86 15.00
N GLN A 19 2.33 14.65 14.95
CA GLN A 19 3.16 14.90 13.77
C GLN A 19 3.39 13.65 12.89
N GLN A 20 2.52 12.64 12.94
CA GLN A 20 2.65 11.51 12.01
C GLN A 20 2.22 11.91 10.60
N THR A 21 3.21 12.26 9.77
CA THR A 21 3.00 12.47 8.32
C THR A 21 2.62 11.16 7.64
N SER A 22 1.68 11.18 6.69
CA SER A 22 1.26 9.98 5.95
C SER A 22 2.43 9.36 5.18
N PHE A 23 2.41 8.04 4.95
CA PHE A 23 3.40 7.36 4.10
C PHE A 23 3.53 8.04 2.73
N TYR A 24 2.41 8.42 2.12
CA TYR A 24 2.38 9.14 0.85
C TYR A 24 3.15 10.47 0.92
N SER A 25 2.90 11.29 1.96
CA SER A 25 3.63 12.54 2.17
C SER A 25 5.13 12.33 2.39
N GLN A 26 5.52 11.20 2.98
CA GLN A 26 6.93 10.83 3.13
C GLN A 26 7.54 10.43 1.77
N GLN A 27 6.82 9.66 0.94
CA GLN A 27 7.28 9.25 -0.39
C GLN A 27 7.47 10.44 -1.35
N LEU A 28 6.61 11.46 -1.25
CA LEU A 28 6.76 12.70 -2.02
C LEU A 28 8.07 13.46 -1.78
N ARG A 29 8.86 13.12 -0.75
CA ARG A 29 10.18 13.75 -0.55
C ARG A 29 11.24 13.24 -1.54
N PHE A 30 11.01 12.11 -2.19
CA PHE A 30 11.95 11.52 -3.15
C PHE A 30 11.66 12.02 -4.58
N SER A 31 12.69 12.56 -5.25
CA SER A 31 12.57 13.08 -6.62
C SER A 31 12.03 12.05 -7.61
N ARG A 32 12.53 10.80 -7.53
CA ARG A 32 12.04 9.69 -8.35
C ARG A 32 10.53 9.48 -8.21
N PHE A 33 10.02 9.51 -6.98
CA PHE A 33 8.60 9.31 -6.73
C PHE A 33 7.78 10.49 -7.26
N GLN A 34 8.24 11.74 -7.06
CA GLN A 34 7.59 12.92 -7.61
C GLN A 34 7.49 12.87 -9.14
N SER A 35 8.58 12.50 -9.84
CA SER A 35 8.58 12.41 -11.30
C SER A 35 7.54 11.39 -11.80
N VAL A 36 7.55 10.18 -11.23
CA VAL A 36 6.58 9.13 -11.59
C VAL A 36 5.16 9.54 -11.24
N HIS A 37 4.96 10.17 -10.07
CA HIS A 37 3.65 10.66 -9.67
C HIS A 37 3.10 11.69 -10.66
N ASN A 38 3.90 12.66 -11.07
CA ASN A 38 3.49 13.70 -12.00
C ASN A 38 3.18 13.13 -13.40
N GLU A 39 3.90 12.10 -13.82
CA GLU A 39 3.71 11.43 -15.10
C GLU A 39 2.45 10.53 -15.12
N VAL A 40 2.24 9.75 -14.05
CA VAL A 40 1.27 8.65 -14.07
C VAL A 40 -0.09 9.02 -13.47
N SER A 41 -0.17 10.02 -12.59
CA SER A 41 -1.39 10.26 -11.80
C SER A 41 -2.61 10.59 -12.65
N SER A 42 -2.47 11.37 -13.71
CA SER A 42 -3.58 11.69 -14.62
C SER A 42 -4.10 10.44 -15.32
N LEU A 43 -3.21 9.61 -15.87
CA LEU A 43 -3.53 8.36 -16.55
C LEU A 43 -4.19 7.35 -15.60
N LEU A 44 -3.68 7.24 -14.38
CA LEU A 44 -4.24 6.36 -13.36
C LEU A 44 -5.66 6.80 -12.97
N ASN A 45 -5.85 8.10 -12.71
CA ASN A 45 -7.17 8.65 -12.37
C ASN A 45 -8.19 8.43 -13.49
N THR A 46 -7.80 8.64 -14.75
CA THR A 46 -8.65 8.35 -15.91
C THR A 46 -9.00 6.87 -15.98
N SER A 47 -8.01 5.98 -15.85
CA SER A 47 -8.23 4.53 -15.90
C SER A 47 -9.16 4.04 -14.79
N LEU A 48 -9.00 4.57 -13.57
CA LEU A 48 -9.87 4.24 -12.43
C LEU A 48 -11.30 4.73 -12.66
N LYS A 49 -11.45 5.97 -13.16
CA LYS A 49 -12.75 6.55 -13.48
C LYS A 49 -13.50 5.76 -14.55
N GLU A 50 -12.81 5.31 -15.60
CA GLU A 50 -13.38 4.42 -16.62
C GLU A 50 -13.87 3.08 -16.02
N PHE A 51 -13.22 2.62 -14.94
CA PHE A 51 -13.64 1.45 -14.16
C PHE A 51 -14.78 1.73 -13.16
N GLY A 52 -15.23 2.98 -13.08
CA GLY A 52 -16.21 3.46 -12.11
C GLY A 52 -15.66 3.49 -10.68
N ILE A 53 -14.38 3.80 -10.53
CA ILE A 53 -13.67 3.86 -9.24
C ILE A 53 -13.24 5.29 -8.95
N GLU A 54 -13.60 5.79 -7.78
CA GLU A 54 -13.18 7.11 -7.28
C GLU A 54 -11.73 7.03 -6.76
N SER A 55 -10.83 7.84 -7.33
CA SER A 55 -9.40 7.75 -7.03
C SER A 55 -8.99 8.21 -5.64
N THR A 56 -9.87 8.88 -4.91
CA THR A 56 -9.63 9.36 -3.54
C THR A 56 -9.76 8.24 -2.50
N GLU A 57 -10.57 7.21 -2.75
CA GLU A 57 -10.94 6.19 -1.76
C GLU A 57 -11.07 4.79 -2.37
N VAL A 58 -9.95 4.28 -2.89
CA VAL A 58 -9.86 2.96 -3.53
C VAL A 58 -9.54 1.88 -2.51
N HIS A 59 -10.35 0.83 -2.45
CA HIS A 59 -9.98 -0.42 -1.80
C HIS A 59 -9.30 -1.34 -2.81
N ILE A 60 -8.11 -1.81 -2.48
CA ILE A 60 -7.29 -2.67 -3.35
C ILE A 60 -7.18 -4.06 -2.72
N LEU A 61 -7.29 -5.10 -3.55
CA LEU A 61 -6.95 -6.48 -3.22
C LEU A 61 -5.92 -6.97 -4.25
N LEU A 62 -4.78 -7.47 -3.78
CA LEU A 62 -3.80 -8.11 -4.63
C LEU A 62 -3.89 -9.63 -4.43
N ALA A 63 -4.26 -10.36 -5.49
CA ALA A 63 -4.27 -11.81 -5.49
C ALA A 63 -3.05 -12.33 -6.27
N ALA A 64 -2.07 -12.87 -5.54
CA ALA A 64 -0.86 -13.43 -6.14
C ALA A 64 -1.02 -14.95 -6.35
N PHE A 65 -0.90 -15.38 -7.60
CA PHE A 65 -0.99 -16.76 -8.03
C PHE A 65 0.42 -17.30 -8.25
N LYS A 66 0.94 -17.98 -7.23
CA LYS A 66 2.35 -18.39 -7.16
C LYS A 66 2.73 -19.39 -8.26
N GLU A 67 1.84 -20.32 -8.58
CA GLU A 67 2.10 -21.35 -9.59
C GLU A 67 2.11 -20.72 -10.98
N GLU A 68 1.06 -19.96 -11.30
CA GLU A 68 0.85 -19.24 -12.56
C GLU A 68 1.82 -18.07 -12.76
N GLY A 69 2.47 -17.62 -11.70
CA GLY A 69 3.43 -16.51 -11.78
C GLY A 69 2.77 -15.18 -12.15
N LYS A 70 1.59 -14.90 -11.61
CA LYS A 70 0.87 -13.64 -11.86
C LYS A 70 0.33 -12.99 -10.59
N ILE A 71 0.11 -11.69 -10.64
CA ILE A 71 -0.59 -10.91 -9.62
C ILE A 71 -1.78 -10.23 -10.27
N GLU A 72 -2.96 -10.44 -9.71
CA GLU A 72 -4.19 -9.77 -10.10
C GLU A 72 -4.49 -8.64 -9.12
N CYS A 73 -4.63 -7.44 -9.65
CA CYS A 73 -5.01 -6.24 -8.91
C CYS A 73 -6.51 -6.04 -9.06
N TYR A 74 -7.21 -6.16 -7.95
CA TYR A 74 -8.64 -5.97 -7.82
C TYR A 74 -8.93 -4.67 -7.10
N VAL A 75 -9.92 -3.93 -7.57
CA VAL A 75 -10.30 -2.63 -7.00
C VAL A 75 -11.80 -2.54 -6.76
N LYS A 76 -12.20 -1.74 -5.77
CA LYS A 76 -13.59 -1.33 -5.57
C LYS A 76 -13.67 0.02 -4.85
N ASN A 77 -14.82 0.69 -4.96
CA ASN A 77 -15.12 1.80 -4.07
C ASN A 77 -15.39 1.28 -2.64
N ARG A 78 -15.29 2.16 -1.66
CA ARG A 78 -15.61 1.80 -0.26
C ARG A 78 -17.03 1.27 -0.11
N THR A 79 -17.99 1.85 -0.82
CA THR A 79 -19.42 1.49 -0.78
C THR A 79 -19.78 0.22 -1.53
N ASP A 80 -18.92 -0.22 -2.46
CA ASP A 80 -19.20 -1.38 -3.30
C ASP A 80 -19.03 -2.68 -2.52
N LYS A 81 -19.88 -3.67 -2.82
CA LYS A 81 -19.81 -5.01 -2.20
C LYS A 81 -18.76 -5.91 -2.85
N SER A 82 -18.54 -5.77 -4.15
CA SER A 82 -17.71 -6.66 -4.96
C SER A 82 -16.48 -5.94 -5.53
N TYR A 83 -15.36 -6.64 -5.57
CA TYR A 83 -14.17 -6.23 -6.28
C TYR A 83 -14.27 -6.48 -7.79
N LYS A 84 -13.60 -5.64 -8.58
CA LYS A 84 -13.44 -5.80 -10.04
C LYS A 84 -11.96 -5.96 -10.39
N LEU A 85 -11.64 -6.86 -11.34
CA LEU A 85 -10.28 -7.04 -11.82
C LEU A 85 -9.84 -5.81 -12.62
N PHE A 86 -8.88 -5.05 -12.10
CA PHE A 86 -8.35 -3.84 -12.72
C PHE A 86 -7.20 -4.13 -13.68
N ARG A 87 -6.19 -4.90 -13.21
CA ARG A 87 -5.01 -5.25 -14.00
C ARG A 87 -4.42 -6.59 -13.56
N THR A 88 -3.76 -7.27 -14.47
CA THR A 88 -2.95 -8.47 -14.20
C THR A 88 -1.50 -8.18 -14.57
N TYR A 89 -0.58 -8.58 -13.70
CA TYR A 89 0.86 -8.42 -13.88
C TYR A 89 1.56 -9.78 -13.82
N GLU A 90 2.54 -9.99 -14.69
CA GLU A 90 3.41 -11.17 -14.63
C GLU A 90 4.48 -10.99 -13.54
N ILE A 91 4.78 -12.06 -12.81
CA ILE A 91 5.85 -12.11 -11.83
C ILE A 91 7.15 -12.43 -12.56
N CYS A 92 8.07 -11.48 -12.59
CA CYS A 92 9.36 -11.65 -13.29
C CYS A 92 10.24 -12.75 -12.69
N SER A 93 10.17 -12.96 -11.37
CA SER A 93 10.93 -13.98 -10.65
C SER A 93 10.28 -14.30 -9.31
N LYS A 94 10.36 -15.56 -8.87
CA LYS A 94 9.87 -16.02 -7.56
C LYS A 94 10.97 -16.75 -6.81
N SER A 95 11.00 -16.60 -5.49
CA SER A 95 11.94 -17.33 -4.65
C SER A 95 11.42 -18.75 -4.39
N GLY A 96 12.34 -19.72 -4.35
CA GLY A 96 12.01 -21.09 -3.98
C GLY A 96 11.29 -21.86 -5.09
N THR A 97 10.48 -22.84 -4.69
CA THR A 97 9.76 -23.78 -5.56
C THR A 97 8.28 -23.84 -5.17
N GLN A 98 7.52 -24.76 -5.74
CA GLN A 98 6.14 -25.00 -5.30
C GLN A 98 6.12 -25.48 -3.83
N GLY A 99 5.16 -24.99 -3.05
CA GLY A 99 4.95 -25.38 -1.65
C GLY A 99 5.20 -24.26 -0.62
N PRO A 100 4.67 -24.40 0.60
CA PRO A 100 4.55 -23.29 1.56
C PRO A 100 5.88 -22.84 2.15
N LYS A 101 5.88 -21.61 2.66
CA LYS A 101 6.93 -21.09 3.53
C LYS A 101 6.73 -21.60 4.95
N ASN A 102 7.64 -22.44 5.44
CA ASN A 102 7.55 -23.09 6.75
C ASN A 102 8.57 -22.59 7.76
N LYS A 103 9.67 -21.97 7.32
CA LYS A 103 10.70 -21.46 8.23
C LYS A 103 11.49 -20.30 7.66
N GLN A 104 12.18 -19.58 8.54
CA GLN A 104 13.15 -18.57 8.12
C GLN A 104 14.27 -19.23 7.29
N GLY A 105 14.68 -18.57 6.19
CA GLY A 105 15.77 -19.03 5.33
C GLY A 105 15.41 -20.14 4.32
N ASP A 106 14.18 -20.65 4.30
CA ASP A 106 13.75 -21.67 3.31
C ASP A 106 13.58 -21.13 1.88
N LYS A 107 13.70 -19.81 1.69
CA LYS A 107 13.57 -19.10 0.41
C LYS A 107 12.22 -19.31 -0.28
N GLN A 108 11.18 -19.78 0.42
CA GLN A 108 9.85 -19.93 -0.16
C GLN A 108 9.04 -18.64 -0.07
N VAL A 109 8.27 -18.34 -1.12
CA VAL A 109 7.22 -17.32 -1.07
C VAL A 109 6.09 -17.84 -0.16
N PRO A 110 5.64 -17.05 0.83
CA PRO A 110 4.54 -17.44 1.71
C PRO A 110 3.20 -17.48 0.97
N GLU A 111 2.28 -18.28 1.49
CA GLU A 111 0.91 -18.46 0.97
C GLU A 111 -0.06 -18.11 2.09
N GLY A 112 -1.01 -17.22 1.85
CA GLY A 112 -1.93 -16.72 2.86
C GLY A 112 -2.46 -15.31 2.57
N PHE A 113 -3.15 -14.73 3.54
CA PHE A 113 -3.65 -13.34 3.51
C PHE A 113 -2.75 -12.45 4.37
N TYR A 114 -2.30 -11.33 3.79
CA TYR A 114 -1.31 -10.41 4.37
C TYR A 114 -1.73 -8.95 4.21
#